data_AF-A0A060C4L9-F1
#
_entry.id   AF-A0A060C4L9-F1
#
_cell.length_a   1.000
_cell.length_b   1.000
_cell.length_c   1.000
_cell.angle_alpha   90.00
_cell.angle_beta   90.00
_cell.angle_gamma   90.00
#
_symmetry.space_group_name_H-M   'P 1'
#
loop_
_entity.id
_entity.type
_entity.pdbx_description
1 polymer ?
#
loop_
_entity_poly.entity_id
_entity_poly.type
_entity_poly.pdbx_seq_one_letter_code
_entity_poly.pdbx_strand_id
1 'polypeptide(L)'
;YTNPYFRAQMESAIAGGKLTGTYHYAGGFDAVSEADHFLAVAADYIGKSMLVLDWESYQNRSYGYDDADWIATWRQRVFDKTGIWAVVYASLADAYDLGLDSTELWVAQYASYNRSYGYQSVPWNEGHTTCAMRQYTSSGI
;
A
#
# COMPACT_ATOMS: atom_id res chain seq x y z
N TYR A 1 -14.23 7.23 1.43
CA TYR A 1 -14.08 7.93 0.12
C TYR A 1 -13.77 6.86 -0.93
N THR A 2 -14.14 7.10 -2.19
CA THR A 2 -13.76 6.24 -3.30
C THR A 2 -13.20 7.14 -4.40
N ASN A 3 -11.99 6.84 -4.88
CA ASN A 3 -11.41 7.57 -6.01
C ASN A 3 -12.34 7.44 -7.23
N PRO A 4 -12.87 8.54 -7.79
CA PRO A 4 -13.81 8.49 -8.91
C PRO A 4 -13.20 7.89 -10.18
N TYR A 5 -11.86 7.85 -10.28
CA TYR A 5 -11.14 7.27 -11.41
C TYR A 5 -10.73 5.81 -11.20
N PHE A 6 -10.94 5.25 -10.00
CA PHE A 6 -10.46 3.90 -9.63
C PHE A 6 -10.82 2.84 -10.67
N ARG A 7 -12.11 2.71 -11.00
CA ARG A 7 -12.58 1.68 -11.94
C ARG A 7 -11.99 1.89 -13.34
N ALA A 8 -12.01 3.11 -13.86
CA ALA A 8 -11.46 3.42 -15.18
C ALA A 8 -9.95 3.15 -15.27
N GLN A 9 -9.20 3.45 -14.21
CA GLN A 9 -7.76 3.18 -14.12
C GLN A 9 -7.48 1.66 -14.08
N MET A 10 -8.24 0.91 -13.28
CA MET A 10 -8.11 -0.54 -13.20
C MET A 10 -8.44 -1.21 -14.53
N GLU A 11 -9.54 -0.85 -15.17
CA GLU A 11 -9.95 -1.41 -16.46
C GLU A 11 -8.94 -1.10 -17.57
N SER A 12 -8.41 0.13 -17.60
CA SER A 12 -7.36 0.52 -18.55
C SER A 12 -6.06 -0.30 -18.34
N ALA A 13 -5.63 -0.48 -17.10
CA ALA A 13 -4.44 -1.28 -16.78
C ALA A 13 -4.60 -2.76 -17.18
N ILE A 14 -5.77 -3.34 -16.88
CA ILE A 14 -6.10 -4.73 -17.25
C ILE A 14 -6.15 -4.88 -18.78
N ALA A 15 -6.82 -3.97 -19.50
CA ALA A 15 -6.87 -3.99 -20.96
C ALA A 15 -5.47 -3.85 -21.59
N GLY A 16 -4.58 -3.11 -20.94
CA GLY A 16 -3.17 -2.98 -21.31
C GLY A 16 -2.28 -4.18 -20.94
N GLY A 17 -2.85 -5.28 -20.42
CA GLY A 17 -2.13 -6.49 -20.05
C GLY A 17 -1.19 -6.32 -18.84
N LYS A 18 -1.45 -5.36 -17.96
CA LYS A 18 -0.63 -5.10 -16.78
C LYS A 18 -1.09 -5.95 -15.59
N LEU A 19 -0.14 -6.33 -14.75
CA LEU A 19 -0.45 -6.73 -13.37
C LEU A 19 -0.96 -5.50 -12.62
N THR A 20 -1.90 -5.70 -11.70
CA THR A 20 -2.59 -4.61 -11.02
C THR A 20 -2.55 -4.77 -9.51
N GLY A 21 -2.64 -3.64 -8.81
CA GLY A 21 -2.81 -3.55 -7.37
C GLY A 21 -3.77 -2.42 -7.04
N THR A 22 -4.44 -2.52 -5.91
CA THR A 22 -5.34 -1.50 -5.38
C THR A 22 -4.98 -1.22 -3.93
N TYR A 23 -5.07 0.04 -3.52
CA TYR A 23 -4.73 0.46 -2.17
C TYR A 23 -5.88 1.19 -1.47
N HIS A 24 -5.91 1.06 -0.15
CA HIS A 24 -6.74 1.85 0.74
C HIS A 24 -5.86 2.80 1.54
N TYR A 25 -6.07 4.10 1.42
CA TYR A 25 -5.43 5.10 2.26
C TYR A 25 -6.08 5.11 3.64
N ALA A 26 -5.31 4.79 4.67
CA ALA A 26 -5.80 4.69 6.04
C ALA A 26 -6.31 6.05 6.55
N GLY A 27 -7.57 6.08 6.98
CA GLY A 27 -8.13 7.24 7.68
C GLY A 27 -7.86 7.21 9.19
N GLY A 28 -7.46 6.06 9.73
CA GLY A 28 -7.25 5.85 11.16
C GLY A 28 -8.55 5.88 11.98
N PHE A 29 -9.67 5.52 11.37
CA PHE A 29 -10.93 5.31 12.07
C PHE A 29 -11.01 3.86 12.57
N ASP A 30 -12.17 3.24 12.50
CA ASP A 30 -12.31 1.82 12.80
C ASP A 30 -11.69 0.96 11.68
N ALA A 31 -10.66 0.19 12.04
CA ALA A 31 -9.90 -0.65 11.11
C ALA A 31 -10.79 -1.65 10.35
N VAL A 32 -11.77 -2.26 11.04
CA VAL A 32 -12.67 -3.25 10.43
C VAL A 32 -13.58 -2.60 9.39
N SER A 33 -14.17 -1.44 9.73
CA SER A 33 -15.04 -0.68 8.83
C SER A 33 -14.29 -0.16 7.61
N GLU A 34 -13.05 0.28 7.78
CA GLU A 34 -12.20 0.70 6.67
C GLU A 34 -11.82 -0.47 5.74
N ALA A 35 -11.49 -1.63 6.31
CA ALA A 35 -11.24 -2.84 5.53
C ALA A 35 -12.48 -3.30 4.76
N ASP A 36 -13.65 -3.30 5.39
CA ASP A 36 -14.92 -3.67 4.74
C ASP A 36 -15.27 -2.70 3.59
N HIS A 37 -15.06 -1.40 3.78
CA HIS A 37 -15.24 -0.39 2.72
C HIS A 37 -14.28 -0.65 1.55
N PHE A 38 -13.00 -0.89 1.82
CA PHE A 38 -12.00 -1.20 0.80
C PHE A 38 -12.39 -2.44 -0.01
N LEU A 39 -12.77 -3.53 0.66
CA LEU A 39 -13.16 -4.78 0.00
C LEU A 39 -14.43 -4.63 -0.83
N ALA A 40 -15.40 -3.83 -0.37
CA ALA A 40 -16.61 -3.54 -1.15
C ALA A 40 -16.28 -2.78 -2.44
N VAL A 41 -15.36 -1.83 -2.40
CA VAL A 41 -14.91 -1.07 -3.58
C VAL A 41 -14.07 -1.95 -4.52
N ALA A 42 -13.18 -2.79 -3.97
CA ALA A 42 -12.24 -3.62 -4.70
C ALA A 42 -12.82 -4.98 -5.15
N ALA A 43 -14.10 -5.27 -4.88
CA ALA A 43 -14.70 -6.61 -4.99
C ALA A 43 -14.40 -7.34 -6.31
N ASP A 44 -14.50 -6.66 -7.45
CA ASP A 44 -14.27 -7.26 -8.78
C ASP A 44 -12.82 -7.68 -9.04
N TYR A 45 -11.88 -7.17 -8.21
CA TYR A 45 -10.43 -7.29 -8.37
C TYR A 45 -9.78 -8.19 -7.31
N ILE A 46 -10.53 -8.63 -6.29
CA ILE A 46 -10.03 -9.57 -5.26
C ILE A 46 -9.59 -10.88 -5.94
N GLY A 47 -8.40 -11.36 -5.58
CA GLY A 47 -7.78 -12.55 -6.19
C GLY A 47 -7.20 -12.34 -7.60
N LYS A 48 -7.33 -11.13 -8.16
CA LYS A 48 -6.79 -10.74 -9.47
C LYS A 48 -5.74 -9.63 -9.37
N SER A 49 -5.82 -8.83 -8.31
CA SER A 49 -4.95 -7.69 -8.03
C SER A 49 -4.38 -7.78 -6.62
N MET A 50 -3.20 -7.20 -6.41
CA MET A 50 -2.65 -7.03 -5.06
C MET A 50 -3.55 -6.12 -4.22
N LEU A 51 -3.72 -6.45 -2.95
CA LEU A 51 -4.42 -5.64 -1.95
C LEU A 51 -3.39 -4.93 -1.08
N VAL A 52 -3.50 -3.61 -0.95
CA VAL A 52 -2.52 -2.78 -0.24
C VAL A 52 -3.22 -1.91 0.80
N LEU A 53 -2.66 -1.83 2.00
CA LEU A 53 -2.93 -0.76 2.96
C LEU A 53 -1.87 0.31 2.79
N ASP A 54 -2.29 1.56 2.62
CA ASP A 54 -1.42 2.72 2.57
C ASP A 54 -1.45 3.42 3.94
N TRP A 55 -0.37 3.27 4.71
CA TRP A 55 -0.21 3.80 6.06
C TRP A 55 0.71 5.02 6.07
N GLU A 56 0.10 6.20 6.11
CA GLU A 56 0.79 7.50 6.16
C GLU A 56 0.18 8.41 7.23
N SER A 57 0.90 9.46 7.62
CA SER A 57 0.50 10.37 8.71
C SER A 57 -0.59 11.37 8.32
N TYR A 58 -0.69 11.73 7.05
CA TYR A 58 -1.59 12.79 6.62
C TYR A 58 -3.05 12.31 6.69
N GLN A 59 -3.93 13.01 7.39
CA GLN A 59 -5.36 12.62 7.54
C GLN A 59 -5.62 11.25 8.16
N ASN A 60 -4.60 10.58 8.70
CA ASN A 60 -4.73 9.33 9.43
C ASN A 60 -4.78 9.62 10.94
N ARG A 61 -5.90 9.29 11.58
CA ARG A 61 -6.14 9.62 13.00
C ARG A 61 -5.48 8.66 13.99
N SER A 62 -5.08 7.48 13.54
CA SER A 62 -4.44 6.45 14.37
C SER A 62 -2.92 6.45 14.22
N TYR A 63 -2.37 7.19 13.25
CA TYR A 63 -0.93 7.27 13.03
C TYR A 63 -0.18 7.79 14.26
N GLY A 64 0.83 7.04 14.69
CA GLY A 64 1.67 7.30 15.85
C GLY A 64 1.06 6.91 17.21
N TYR A 65 -0.12 6.27 17.25
CA TYR A 65 -0.76 5.87 18.51
C TYR A 65 -0.71 4.36 18.75
N ASP A 66 -1.28 3.58 17.83
CA ASP A 66 -1.41 2.12 17.93
C ASP A 66 -1.19 1.44 16.56
N ASP A 67 -0.23 1.95 15.78
CA ASP A 67 0.03 1.61 14.38
C ASP A 67 0.04 0.10 14.11
N ALA A 68 0.87 -0.66 14.83
CA ALA A 68 0.99 -2.10 14.63
C ALA A 68 -0.33 -2.83 14.89
N ASP A 69 -1.07 -2.46 15.95
CA ASP A 69 -2.33 -3.10 16.32
C ASP A 69 -3.47 -2.73 15.36
N TRP A 70 -3.53 -1.47 14.93
CA TRP A 70 -4.50 -1.01 13.95
C TRP A 70 -4.31 -1.72 12.60
N ILE A 71 -3.05 -1.77 12.12
CA ILE A 71 -2.67 -2.44 10.88
C ILE A 71 -2.95 -3.94 10.97
N ALA A 72 -2.58 -4.60 12.08
CA ALA A 72 -2.86 -6.01 12.28
C ALA A 72 -4.37 -6.30 12.23
N THR A 73 -5.18 -5.47 12.87
CA THR A 73 -6.65 -5.59 12.85
C THR A 73 -7.21 -5.44 11.44
N TRP A 74 -6.77 -4.42 10.71
CA TRP A 74 -7.20 -4.18 9.33
C TRP A 74 -6.80 -5.35 8.41
N ARG A 75 -5.54 -5.79 8.47
CA ARG A 75 -5.01 -6.90 7.65
C ARG A 75 -5.71 -8.21 7.96
N GLN A 76 -5.94 -8.51 9.24
CA GLN A 76 -6.66 -9.72 9.64
C GLN A 76 -8.08 -9.71 9.06
N ARG A 77 -8.78 -8.56 9.11
CA ARG A 77 -10.11 -8.45 8.52
C ARG A 77 -10.10 -8.71 7.00
N VAL A 78 -9.10 -8.19 6.28
CA VAL A 78 -8.92 -8.48 4.86
C VAL A 78 -8.67 -9.96 4.63
N PHE A 79 -7.78 -10.58 5.39
CA PHE A 79 -7.49 -12.00 5.28
C PHE A 79 -8.72 -12.87 5.57
N ASP A 80 -9.46 -12.60 6.64
CA ASP A 80 -10.66 -13.36 7.01
C ASP A 80 -11.73 -13.35 5.91
N LYS A 81 -11.81 -12.25 5.15
CA LYS A 81 -12.80 -12.08 4.08
C LYS A 81 -12.38 -12.65 2.74
N THR A 82 -11.07 -12.82 2.51
CA THR A 82 -10.54 -13.07 1.17
C THR A 82 -9.58 -14.26 1.09
N GLY A 83 -9.01 -14.69 2.21
CA GLY A 83 -7.88 -15.63 2.28
C GLY A 83 -6.56 -15.04 1.78
N ILE A 84 -6.50 -13.72 1.54
CA ILE A 84 -5.33 -13.04 0.96
C ILE A 84 -4.78 -12.05 1.98
N TRP A 85 -3.48 -12.12 2.24
CA TRP A 85 -2.78 -11.12 3.03
C TRP A 85 -2.54 -9.86 2.22
N ALA A 86 -2.96 -8.71 2.75
CA ALA A 86 -2.64 -7.42 2.16
C ALA A 86 -1.19 -7.03 2.43
N VAL A 87 -0.55 -6.39 1.45
CA VAL A 87 0.76 -5.73 1.60
C VAL A 87 0.55 -4.38 2.29
N VAL A 88 1.52 -3.94 3.09
CA VAL A 88 1.46 -2.63 3.73
C VAL A 88 2.50 -1.71 3.12
N TYR A 89 2.02 -0.57 2.64
CA TYR A 89 2.85 0.55 2.24
C TYR A 89 3.11 1.45 3.44
N ALA A 90 4.38 1.85 3.63
CA ALA A 90 4.80 2.80 4.65
C ALA A 90 6.10 3.50 4.28
N SER A 91 6.37 4.64 4.94
CA SER A 91 7.67 5.29 4.88
C SER A 91 8.76 4.40 5.48
N LEU A 92 10.00 4.50 5.01
CA LEU A 92 11.12 3.76 5.61
C LEU A 92 11.30 4.08 7.12
N ALA A 93 10.91 5.28 7.56
CA ALA A 93 11.02 5.68 8.96
C ALA A 93 10.13 4.84 9.89
N ASP A 94 9.02 4.30 9.37
CA ASP A 94 8.01 3.60 10.16
C ASP A 94 7.98 2.10 9.85
N ALA A 95 8.34 1.70 8.63
CA ALA A 95 8.02 0.39 8.07
C ALA A 95 8.43 -0.83 8.94
N TYR A 96 9.54 -0.74 9.67
CA TYR A 96 10.05 -1.85 10.49
C TYR A 96 9.55 -1.86 11.93
N ASP A 97 8.77 -0.86 12.34
CA ASP A 97 8.13 -0.80 13.65
C ASP A 97 6.65 -1.25 13.60
N LEU A 98 6.14 -1.62 12.42
CA LEU A 98 4.74 -2.02 12.19
C LEU A 98 4.43 -3.49 12.55
N GLY A 99 5.43 -4.26 12.98
CA GLY A 99 5.25 -5.68 13.34
C GLY A 99 5.05 -6.62 12.14
N LEU A 100 5.62 -6.28 10.98
CA LEU A 100 5.46 -7.01 9.72
C LEU A 100 6.79 -7.60 9.24
N ASP A 101 6.73 -8.72 8.51
CA ASP A 101 7.90 -9.21 7.80
C ASP A 101 8.22 -8.33 6.58
N SER A 102 9.50 -8.19 6.24
CA SER A 102 9.92 -7.42 5.08
C SER A 102 9.28 -7.84 3.75
N THR A 103 8.91 -9.11 3.61
CA THR A 103 8.19 -9.64 2.43
C THR A 103 6.73 -9.20 2.34
N GLU A 104 6.22 -8.53 3.37
CA GLU A 104 4.86 -7.97 3.43
C GLU A 104 4.84 -6.44 3.22
N LEU A 105 6.01 -5.83 3.06
CA LEU A 105 6.20 -4.38 3.03
C LEU A 105 6.46 -3.84 1.63
N TRP A 106 5.75 -2.78 1.30
CA TRP A 106 6.08 -1.83 0.24
C TRP A 106 6.66 -0.56 0.87
N VAL A 107 7.96 -0.35 0.75
CA VAL A 107 8.65 0.74 1.47
C VAL A 107 8.92 1.93 0.57
N ALA A 108 8.53 3.13 1.02
CA ALA A 108 8.92 4.39 0.38
C ALA A 108 10.26 4.91 0.93
N GLN A 109 11.21 5.13 0.03
CA GLN A 109 12.48 5.79 0.33
C GLN A 109 12.97 6.56 -0.90
N TYR A 110 13.06 7.88 -0.76
CA TYR A 110 13.48 8.75 -1.87
C TYR A 110 14.86 9.34 -1.59
N ALA A 111 15.75 9.31 -2.59
CA ALA A 111 17.02 10.02 -2.52
C ALA A 111 16.82 11.55 -2.38
N SER A 112 15.77 12.06 -3.02
CA SER A 112 15.33 13.45 -2.94
C SER A 112 13.90 13.57 -3.49
N TYR A 113 13.29 14.74 -3.34
CA TYR A 113 12.02 15.11 -3.99
C TYR A 113 12.21 15.72 -5.39
N ASN A 114 13.42 15.67 -5.95
CA ASN A 114 13.68 16.12 -7.31
C ASN A 114 13.17 15.09 -8.34
N ARG A 115 13.06 15.53 -9.60
CA ARG A 115 12.69 14.66 -10.72
C ARG A 115 13.68 13.50 -10.86
N SER A 116 13.14 12.30 -11.05
CA SER A 116 13.90 11.09 -11.34
C SER A 116 13.68 10.70 -12.80
N TYR A 117 14.73 10.68 -13.60
CA TYR A 117 14.64 10.47 -15.04
C TYR A 117 14.79 8.99 -15.39
N GLY A 118 13.78 8.44 -16.06
CA GLY A 118 13.77 7.06 -16.51
C GLY A 118 13.74 6.02 -15.38
N TYR A 119 13.79 4.75 -15.79
CA TYR A 119 13.84 3.62 -14.87
C TYR A 119 15.25 3.45 -14.28
N GLN A 120 15.31 3.25 -12.96
CA GLN A 120 16.55 2.92 -12.26
C GLN A 120 16.48 1.47 -11.80
N SER A 121 17.34 0.62 -12.36
CA SER A 121 17.39 -0.80 -11.98
C SER A 121 18.02 -1.04 -10.61
N VAL A 122 18.82 -0.08 -10.12
CA VAL A 122 19.43 -0.09 -8.78
C VAL A 122 19.31 1.34 -8.23
N PRO A 123 18.15 1.72 -7.66
CA PRO A 123 17.97 3.05 -7.10
C PRO A 123 18.84 3.26 -5.84
N TRP A 124 18.88 4.51 -5.37
CA TRP A 124 19.62 4.85 -4.14
C TRP A 124 19.18 3.96 -2.96
N ASN A 125 20.17 3.41 -2.24
CA ASN A 125 20.00 2.49 -1.12
C ASN A 125 19.27 1.17 -1.44
N GLU A 126 19.15 0.77 -2.70
CA GLU A 126 18.64 -0.56 -3.05
C GLU A 126 19.42 -1.66 -2.31
N GLY A 127 18.71 -2.61 -1.71
CA GLY A 127 19.31 -3.70 -0.93
C GLY A 127 19.81 -3.34 0.48
N HIS A 128 19.82 -2.06 0.87
CA HIS A 128 20.23 -1.64 2.22
C HIS A 128 19.24 -2.06 3.31
N THR A 129 17.97 -2.22 2.92
CA THR A 129 16.88 -2.73 3.75
C THR A 129 16.01 -3.66 2.90
N THR A 130 15.42 -4.71 3.50
CA THR A 130 14.62 -5.68 2.75
C THR A 130 13.16 -5.23 2.67
N CYS A 131 12.55 -5.36 1.49
CA CYS A 131 11.14 -5.09 1.25
C CYS A 131 10.67 -5.91 0.05
N ALA A 132 9.38 -6.22 -0.04
CA ALA A 132 8.81 -6.85 -1.23
C ALA A 132 8.75 -5.89 -2.41
N MET A 133 8.54 -4.60 -2.15
CA MET A 133 8.49 -3.55 -3.16
C MET A 133 9.09 -2.26 -2.62
N ARG A 134 9.79 -1.51 -3.47
CA ARG A 134 10.37 -0.21 -3.12
C ARG A 134 9.80 0.90 -3.98
N GLN A 135 9.27 1.94 -3.35
CA GLN A 135 8.98 3.21 -4.01
C GLN A 135 10.22 4.10 -3.88
N TYR A 136 11.01 4.23 -4.95
CA TYR A 136 12.28 4.96 -4.91
C TYR A 136 12.16 6.45 -5.33
N THR A 137 11.01 6.87 -5.83
CA THR A 137 10.71 8.26 -6.18
C THR A 137 9.20 8.51 -6.21
N SER A 138 8.79 9.73 -5.91
CA SER A 138 7.43 10.25 -6.14
C SER A 138 7.33 11.12 -7.40
N SER A 139 8.42 11.27 -8.16
CA SER A 139 8.54 12.25 -9.25
C SER A 139 9.29 11.69 -10.47
N GLY A 140 8.93 10.45 -10.87
CA GLY A 140 9.45 9.83 -12.09
C GLY A 140 9.00 10.57 -13.35
N ILE A 141 9.90 10.71 -14.33
CA ILE A 141 9.65 11.30 -15.66
C ILE A 141 10.29 10.48 -16.78
#